data_AF-A0A9D6F7S0-F1
#
_entry.id   AF-A0A9D6F7S0-F1
#
_cell.length_a   1.000
_cell.length_b   1.000
_cell.length_c   1.000
_cell.angle_alpha   90.00
_cell.angle_beta   90.00
_cell.angle_gamma   90.00
#
_symmetry.space_group_name_H-M   'P 1'
#
loop_
_entity.id
_entity.type
_entity.pdbx_description
1 polymer ?
#
loop_
_entity_poly.entity_id
_entity_poly.type
_entity_poly.pdbx_seq_one_letter_code
_entity_poly.pdbx_strand_id
1 'polypeptide(L)'
;MEVALQRLDGVADVSISLQTNVVQITYQPAASFQPQGIREAVDQVGGRVAQLQIVARGHVEPAGSNQYFVAGKNRFLVTDSSSIPEGKLISITGTVDDSETPFKLRIAQTRPTN
;
A
#
# COMPACT_ATOMS: atom_id res chain seq x y z
N MET A 1 13.03 -4.86 14.52
CA MET A 1 12.31 -4.54 13.27
C MET A 1 11.50 -5.73 12.76
N GLU A 2 12.10 -6.80 12.26
CA GLU A 2 11.36 -7.94 11.64
C GLU A 2 10.23 -8.50 12.53
N VAL A 3 10.56 -8.84 13.78
CA VAL A 3 9.58 -9.35 14.76
C VAL A 3 8.46 -8.34 15.04
N ALA A 4 8.74 -7.04 15.01
CA ALA A 4 7.72 -6.01 15.23
C ALA A 4 6.79 -5.90 14.01
N LEU A 5 7.33 -6.01 12.80
CA LEU A 5 6.55 -6.02 11.55
C LEU A 5 5.68 -7.27 11.44
N GLN A 6 6.20 -8.44 11.82
CA GLN A 6 5.43 -9.69 11.84
C GLN A 6 4.29 -9.69 12.86
N ARG A 7 4.34 -8.80 13.87
CA ARG A 7 3.27 -8.63 14.87
C ARG A 7 2.18 -7.65 14.45
N LEU A 8 2.34 -6.97 13.31
CA LEU A 8 1.28 -6.13 12.77
C LEU A 8 0.07 -6.98 12.37
N ASP A 9 -1.13 -6.43 12.58
CA ASP A 9 -2.36 -7.17 12.36
C ASP A 9 -2.53 -7.55 10.88
N GLY A 10 -2.84 -8.81 10.64
CA GLY A 10 -3.03 -9.33 9.30
C GLY A 10 -1.76 -9.42 8.45
N VAL A 11 -0.55 -9.30 9.01
CA VAL A 11 0.68 -9.64 8.29
C VAL A 11 0.83 -11.16 8.16
N ALA A 12 1.10 -11.63 6.94
CA ALA A 12 1.33 -13.03 6.61
C ALA A 12 2.82 -13.38 6.52
N ASP A 13 3.62 -12.48 5.95
CA ASP A 13 5.06 -12.67 5.76
C ASP A 13 5.80 -11.33 5.79
N VAL A 14 7.04 -11.34 6.28
CA VAL A 14 7.95 -10.20 6.23
C VAL A 14 9.30 -10.68 5.71
N SER A 15 9.77 -10.04 4.65
CA SER A 15 11.06 -10.31 4.02
C SER A 15 11.90 -9.03 4.02
N ILE A 16 13.08 -9.06 4.65
CA ILE A 16 13.98 -7.89 4.73
C ILE A 16 15.23 -8.13 3.89
N SER A 17 15.49 -7.22 2.96
CA SER A 17 16.69 -7.22 2.13
C SER A 17 17.62 -6.08 2.56
N LEU A 18 18.61 -6.39 3.40
CA LEU A 18 19.59 -5.39 3.85
C LEU A 18 20.47 -4.86 2.71
N GLN A 19 20.72 -5.68 1.68
CA GLN A 19 21.50 -5.28 0.51
C GLN A 19 20.84 -4.15 -0.29
N THR A 20 19.51 -4.16 -0.38
CA THR A 20 18.74 -3.16 -1.12
C THR A 20 18.02 -2.16 -0.21
N ASN A 21 18.10 -2.33 1.11
CA ASN A 21 17.34 -1.60 2.12
C ASN A 21 15.82 -1.65 1.85
N VAL A 22 15.34 -2.77 1.32
CA VAL A 22 13.91 -3.00 1.04
C VAL A 22 13.32 -3.94 2.07
N VAL A 23 12.19 -3.56 2.62
CA VAL A 23 11.34 -4.42 3.44
C VAL A 23 10.08 -4.73 2.66
N GLN A 24 9.85 -6.01 2.39
CA GLN A 24 8.62 -6.49 1.78
C GLN A 24 7.72 -7.08 2.86
N ILE A 25 6.48 -6.61 2.90
CA ILE A 25 5.46 -7.05 3.86
C ILE A 25 4.30 -7.60 3.05
N THR A 26 3.99 -8.87 3.26
CA THR A 26 2.84 -9.53 2.65
C THR A 26 1.73 -9.58 3.67
N TYR A 27 0.58 -9.01 3.33
CA TYR A 27 -0.61 -9.05 4.16
C TYR A 27 -1.50 -10.24 3.81
N GLN A 28 -2.24 -10.75 4.79
CA GLN A 28 -3.33 -11.70 4.62
C GLN A 28 -4.44 -11.07 3.76
N PRO A 29 -5.23 -11.90 3.04
CA PRO A 29 -6.40 -11.41 2.32
C PRO A 29 -7.33 -10.62 3.25
N ALA A 30 -7.79 -9.44 2.81
CA ALA A 30 -8.68 -8.55 3.56
C ALA A 30 -8.12 -7.91 4.85
N ALA A 31 -6.81 -8.03 5.11
CA ALA A 31 -6.15 -7.25 6.15
C ALA A 31 -6.14 -5.75 5.83
N SER A 32 -6.07 -4.94 6.88
CA SER A 32 -5.97 -3.49 6.76
C SER A 32 -4.52 -3.08 6.55
N PHE A 33 -4.27 -2.12 5.67
CA PHE A 33 -2.96 -1.54 5.45
C PHE A 33 -2.64 -0.60 6.63
N GLN A 34 -1.52 -0.85 7.32
CA GLN A 34 -1.13 -0.16 8.54
C GLN A 34 0.23 0.56 8.37
N PRO A 35 0.30 1.66 7.59
CA PRO A 35 1.56 2.34 7.29
C PRO A 35 2.25 2.91 8.54
N GLN A 36 1.47 3.38 9.50
CA GLN A 36 2.00 3.91 10.77
C GLN A 36 2.74 2.83 11.56
N GLY A 37 2.14 1.64 11.71
CA GLY A 37 2.77 0.52 12.40
C GLY A 37 4.07 0.06 11.73
N ILE A 38 4.14 0.14 10.40
CA ILE A 38 5.39 -0.11 9.65
C ILE A 38 6.45 0.93 10.02
N ARG A 39 6.10 2.22 10.00
CA ARG A 39 7.04 3.31 10.36
C ARG A 39 7.53 3.17 11.79
N GLU A 40 6.64 2.91 12.75
CA GLU A 40 6.99 2.71 14.15
C GLU A 40 7.94 1.52 14.36
N ALA A 41 7.68 0.39 13.70
CA ALA A 41 8.54 -0.80 13.78
C ALA A 41 9.95 -0.57 13.19
N VAL A 42 10.07 0.30 12.19
CA VAL A 42 11.34 0.72 11.58
C VAL A 42 12.04 1.77 12.44
N ASP A 43 11.30 2.71 13.01
CA ASP A 43 11.83 3.76 13.90
C ASP A 43 12.42 3.18 15.19
N GLN A 44 11.82 2.10 15.72
CA GLN A 44 12.34 1.37 16.89
C GLN A 44 13.78 0.85 16.72
N VAL A 45 14.27 0.69 15.49
CA VAL A 45 15.66 0.29 15.21
C VAL A 45 16.51 1.45 14.66
N GLY A 46 16.03 2.69 14.78
CA GLY A 46 16.69 3.90 14.27
C GLY A 46 16.61 4.06 12.75
N GLY A 47 15.78 3.27 12.08
CA GLY A 47 15.55 3.37 10.64
C GLY A 47 14.53 4.46 10.29
N ARG A 48 14.44 4.81 9.01
CA ARG A 48 13.36 5.66 8.48
C ARG A 48 12.82 5.10 7.19
N VAL A 49 11.49 5.06 7.09
CA VAL A 49 10.81 4.67 5.84
C VAL A 49 10.84 5.85 4.88
N ALA A 50 11.65 5.75 3.83
CA ALA A 50 11.75 6.77 2.80
C ALA A 50 10.50 6.81 1.90
N GLN A 51 9.97 5.64 1.54
CA GLN A 51 8.83 5.51 0.65
C GLN A 51 8.07 4.21 0.93
N LEU A 52 6.75 4.25 0.84
CA LEU A 52 5.90 3.06 0.86
C LEU A 52 5.43 2.77 -0.55
N GLN A 53 5.79 1.59 -1.08
CA GLN A 53 5.26 1.10 -2.34
C GLN A 53 4.35 -0.09 -2.06
N ILE A 54 3.15 -0.07 -2.64
CA ILE A 54 2.18 -1.15 -2.51
C ILE A 54 1.97 -1.85 -3.85
N VAL A 55 1.69 -3.15 -3.76
CA VAL A 55 1.07 -3.92 -4.84
C VAL A 55 -0.26 -4.41 -4.31
N ALA A 56 -1.36 -3.95 -4.90
CA ALA A 56 -2.69 -4.24 -4.39
C ALA A 56 -3.66 -4.57 -5.51
N ARG A 57 -4.63 -5.43 -5.20
CA ARG A 57 -5.73 -5.79 -6.10
C ARG A 57 -7.01 -5.15 -5.63
N GLY A 58 -7.74 -4.54 -6.55
CA GLY A 58 -8.93 -3.78 -6.23
C GLY A 58 -9.54 -3.17 -7.48
N HIS A 59 -10.40 -2.20 -7.27
CA HIS A 59 -11.04 -1.44 -8.34
C HIS A 59 -10.97 0.05 -8.01
N VAL A 60 -11.10 0.89 -9.04
CA VAL A 60 -11.22 2.33 -8.84
C VAL A 60 -12.68 2.72 -8.87
N GLU A 61 -13.08 3.47 -7.84
CA GLU A 61 -14.41 4.07 -7.70
C GLU A 61 -14.29 5.59 -7.83
N PRO A 62 -14.97 6.20 -8.81
CA PRO A 62 -15.11 7.65 -8.84
C PRO A 62 -16.02 8.11 -7.69
N ALA A 63 -15.63 9.18 -7.01
CA ALA A 63 -16.41 9.84 -5.97
C ALA A 63 -16.33 11.36 -6.14
N GLY A 64 -17.28 11.90 -6.91
CA GLY A 64 -17.30 13.31 -7.28
C GLY A 64 -16.12 13.64 -8.20
N SER A 65 -15.30 14.62 -7.81
CA SER A 65 -14.09 15.03 -8.54
C SER A 65 -12.86 14.17 -8.23
N ASN A 66 -12.96 13.26 -7.26
CA ASN A 66 -11.85 12.43 -6.80
C ASN A 66 -12.04 10.98 -7.24
N GLN A 67 -10.95 10.26 -7.44
CA GLN A 67 -10.96 8.82 -7.67
C GLN A 67 -10.36 8.10 -6.47
N TYR A 68 -10.97 6.99 -6.09
CA TYR A 68 -10.50 6.19 -4.97
C TYR A 68 -10.19 4.78 -5.42
N PHE A 69 -9.00 4.30 -5.11
CA PHE A 69 -8.66 2.89 -5.28
C PHE A 69 -9.09 2.13 -4.02
N VAL A 70 -9.96 1.15 -4.20
CA VAL A 70 -10.53 0.35 -3.11
C VAL A 70 -9.96 -1.07 -3.19
N ALA A 71 -9.23 -1.46 -2.15
CA ALA A 71 -8.63 -2.78 -2.01
C ALA A 71 -9.05 -3.42 -0.69
N GLY A 72 -10.09 -4.24 -0.75
CA GLY A 72 -10.72 -4.83 0.43
C GLY A 72 -11.28 -3.74 1.34
N LYS A 73 -10.76 -3.65 2.57
CA LYS A 73 -11.16 -2.63 3.56
C LYS A 73 -10.43 -1.29 3.40
N ASN A 74 -9.42 -1.24 2.53
CA ASN A 74 -8.54 -0.08 2.38
C ASN A 74 -9.02 0.79 1.22
N ARG A 75 -8.98 2.12 1.44
CA ARG A 75 -9.36 3.11 0.44
C ARG A 75 -8.27 4.17 0.32
N PHE A 76 -7.80 4.38 -0.90
CA PHE A 76 -6.72 5.32 -1.19
C PHE A 76 -7.20 6.37 -2.18
N LEU A 77 -6.91 7.64 -1.91
CA LEU A 77 -7.19 8.74 -2.83
C LEU A 77 -6.18 8.70 -3.98
N VAL A 78 -6.65 8.45 -5.19
CA VAL A 78 -5.79 8.43 -6.38
C VAL A 78 -5.48 9.87 -6.78
N THR A 79 -4.20 10.24 -6.77
CA THR A 79 -3.76 11.59 -7.16
C THR A 79 -3.22 11.66 -8.59
N ASP A 80 -2.88 10.51 -9.19
CA ASP A 80 -2.46 10.41 -10.59
C ASP A 80 -3.21 9.23 -11.23
N SER A 81 -4.15 9.55 -12.11
CA SER A 81 -5.13 8.60 -12.65
C SER A 81 -5.04 8.38 -14.16
N SER A 82 -3.91 8.79 -14.75
CA SER A 82 -3.78 9.02 -16.19
C SER A 82 -4.17 7.84 -17.10
N SER A 83 -4.25 6.60 -16.60
CA SER A 83 -4.68 5.42 -17.38
C SER A 83 -5.30 4.29 -16.54
N ILE A 84 -6.23 4.57 -15.62
CA ILE A 84 -6.82 3.50 -14.80
C ILE A 84 -8.18 3.06 -15.36
N PRO A 85 -8.37 1.76 -15.71
CA PRO A 85 -9.67 1.27 -16.13
C PRO A 85 -10.65 1.27 -14.95
N GLU A 86 -11.71 2.06 -15.08
CA GLU A 86 -12.76 2.21 -14.07
C GLU A 86 -13.65 0.97 -13.99
N GLY A 87 -14.11 0.64 -12.78
CA GLY A 87 -15.08 -0.44 -12.54
C GLY A 87 -14.57 -1.86 -12.82
N LYS A 88 -13.30 -2.05 -13.19
CA LYS A 88 -12.68 -3.37 -13.37
C LYS A 88 -11.76 -3.70 -12.20
N LEU A 89 -11.70 -5.00 -11.89
CA LEU A 89 -10.70 -5.50 -10.96
C LEU A 89 -9.33 -5.42 -11.64
N ILE A 90 -8.40 -4.74 -10.99
CA ILE A 90 -7.04 -4.51 -11.46
C ILE A 90 -6.04 -4.71 -10.34
N SER A 91 -4.83 -5.13 -10.71
CA SER A 91 -3.66 -5.03 -9.85
C SER A 91 -2.97 -3.70 -10.12
N ILE A 92 -2.66 -2.95 -9.08
CA ILE A 92 -1.86 -1.73 -9.17
C ILE A 92 -0.53 -1.92 -8.46
N THR A 93 0.48 -1.23 -8.96
CA THR A 93 1.70 -0.92 -8.22
C THR A 93 1.77 0.59 -8.09
N GLY A 94 1.90 1.09 -6.87
CA GLY A 94 1.91 2.52 -6.63
C GLY A 94 2.60 2.91 -5.33
N THR A 95 2.91 4.19 -5.23
CA THR A 95 3.50 4.78 -4.04
C THR A 95 2.39 5.37 -3.17
N VAL A 96 2.38 5.01 -1.89
CA VAL A 96 1.48 5.57 -0.91
C VAL A 96 2.18 6.70 -0.18
N ASP A 97 1.51 7.83 -0.13
CA ASP A 97 1.80 8.93 0.77
C ASP A 97 0.82 8.84 1.95
N ASP A 98 1.38 8.48 3.11
CA ASP A 98 0.67 8.32 4.36
C ASP A 98 0.71 9.58 5.25
N SER A 99 1.12 10.74 4.71
CA SER A 99 1.19 11.99 5.47
C SER A 99 -0.18 12.60 5.78
N GLU A 100 -1.20 12.26 4.98
CA GLU A 100 -2.57 12.76 5.12
C GLU A 100 -3.59 11.62 5.03
N THR A 101 -4.76 11.80 5.66
CA THR A 101 -5.90 10.88 5.52
C THR A 101 -7.04 11.56 4.75
N PRO A 102 -7.62 10.91 3.71
CA PRO A 102 -7.29 9.58 3.19
C PRO A 102 -5.90 9.51 2.54
N PHE A 103 -5.23 8.37 2.70
CA PHE A 103 -3.89 8.15 2.14
C PHE A 103 -3.89 8.39 0.63
N LYS A 104 -2.90 9.13 0.14
CA LYS A 104 -2.78 9.44 -1.28
C LYS A 104 -2.00 8.32 -1.96
N LEU A 105 -2.53 7.84 -3.08
CA LEU A 105 -1.92 6.80 -3.89
C LEU A 105 -1.57 7.37 -5.25
N ARG A 106 -0.29 7.34 -5.55
CA ARG A 106 0.22 7.59 -6.90
C ARG A 106 0.44 6.26 -7.59
N ILE A 107 -0.39 5.95 -8.58
CA ILE A 107 -0.30 4.70 -9.32
C ILE A 107 0.83 4.82 -10.35
N ALA A 108 1.80 3.90 -10.27
CA ALA A 108 2.91 3.84 -11.20
C ALA A 108 2.60 2.91 -12.38
N GLN A 109 1.94 1.78 -12.10
CA GLN A 109 1.56 0.78 -13.11
C GLN A 109 0.23 0.13 -12.74
N THR A 110 -0.58 -0.15 -13.75
CA THR A 110 -1.81 -0.94 -13.63
C THR A 110 -1.69 -2.19 -14.49
N ARG A 111 -2.12 -3.34 -13.97
CA ARG A 111 -2.26 -4.59 -14.72
C ARG A 111 -3.69 -5.10 -14.60
N PRO A 112 -4.38 -5.39 -15.72
CA PRO A 112 -5.68 -6.04 -15.67
C PRO A 112 -5.52 -7.44 -15.06
N THR A 113 -6.40 -7.78 -14.13
CA THR A 113 -6.57 -9.17 -13.67
C THR A 113 -7.67 -9.79 -14.51
N ASN A 114 -7.29 -10.70 -15.41
CA ASN A 114 -8.20 -11.48 -16.27
C ASN A 114 -8.75 -12.69 -15.49
#